data_AF-A0A3Q9HSD2-F1
#
_entry.id   AF-A0A3Q9HSD2-F1
#
_cell.length_a   1.000
_cell.length_b   1.000
_cell.length_c   1.000
_cell.angle_alpha   90.00
_cell.angle_beta   90.00
_cell.angle_gamma   90.00
#
_symmetry.space_group_name_H-M   'P 1'
#
loop_
_entity.id
_entity.type
_entity.pdbx_description
1 polymer ?
#
loop_
_entity_poly.entity_id
_entity_poly.type
_entity_poly.pdbx_seq_one_letter_code
_entity_poly.pdbx_strand_id
1 'polypeptide(L)'
;MPNYHIRNLDVTKLKTQIYGSTDTAPLATDEDGFLKIRSISDAITVNIDGTVAIRDLTANSDSILIYGYDGTNIQRIKTDTDGNIRTNLTARDFTELTEKDLASGDAYTNSQSRNTSQYSTYSFAVYNTGDANSVDVILEVSPDNQMWATDVGPRTIAAGDMEVLYPASFLKYTRISYKSTTAGQSTTLDIFFQAQI
;
A
#
# COMPACT_ATOMS: atom_id res chain seq x y z
N MET A 1 -57.40 -56.78 -49.48
CA MET A 1 -57.60 -55.46 -48.83
C MET A 1 -58.81 -54.82 -49.47
N PRO A 2 -59.81 -54.33 -48.72
CA PRO A 2 -60.94 -53.63 -49.33
C PRO A 2 -60.42 -52.33 -49.96
N ASN A 3 -60.77 -52.10 -51.22
CA ASN A 3 -60.49 -50.84 -51.90
C ASN A 3 -61.56 -49.84 -51.48
N TYR A 4 -61.25 -48.95 -50.53
CA TYR A 4 -62.18 -47.92 -50.09
C TYR A 4 -62.20 -46.79 -51.14
N HIS A 5 -63.16 -46.85 -52.07
CA HIS A 5 -63.37 -45.77 -53.03
C HIS A 5 -63.91 -44.52 -52.33
N ILE A 6 -63.13 -43.43 -52.37
CA ILE A 6 -63.58 -42.12 -51.91
C ILE A 6 -64.59 -41.59 -52.93
N ARG A 7 -65.85 -41.38 -52.51
CA ARG A 7 -66.94 -40.93 -53.40
C ARG A 7 -67.07 -39.41 -53.51
N ASN A 8 -66.17 -38.66 -52.89
CA ASN A 8 -66.15 -37.21 -52.92
C ASN A 8 -64.84 -36.71 -53.54
N LEU A 9 -64.94 -36.03 -54.69
CA LEU A 9 -63.79 -35.48 -55.44
C LEU A 9 -63.50 -34.01 -55.11
N ASP A 10 -64.27 -33.40 -54.19
CA ASP A 10 -64.01 -32.06 -53.70
C ASP A 10 -62.81 -32.06 -52.75
N VAL A 11 -61.66 -31.60 -53.26
CA VAL A 11 -60.38 -31.58 -52.54
C VAL A 11 -60.44 -30.78 -51.24
N THR A 12 -61.33 -29.80 -51.12
CA THR A 12 -61.47 -28.97 -49.92
C THR A 12 -62.09 -29.73 -48.75
N LYS A 13 -62.82 -30.81 -49.06
CA LYS A 13 -63.46 -31.72 -48.10
C LYS A 13 -62.65 -32.98 -47.82
N LEU A 14 -61.51 -33.14 -48.49
CA LEU A 14 -60.65 -34.32 -48.39
C LEU A 14 -59.46 -33.99 -47.47
N LYS A 15 -59.74 -33.86 -46.17
CA LYS A 15 -58.74 -33.52 -45.15
C LYS A 15 -58.25 -34.79 -44.44
N THR A 16 -56.94 -34.94 -44.32
CA THR A 16 -56.31 -36.00 -43.51
C THR A 16 -55.93 -35.43 -42.15
N GLN A 17 -56.33 -36.11 -41.09
CA GLN A 17 -55.88 -35.82 -39.73
C GLN A 17 -54.74 -36.76 -39.37
N ILE A 18 -53.66 -36.22 -38.81
CA ILE A 18 -52.51 -36.99 -38.33
C ILE A 18 -52.57 -37.00 -36.81
N TYR A 19 -52.49 -38.20 -36.25
CA TYR A 19 -52.57 -38.46 -34.82
C TYR A 19 -51.21 -38.90 -34.28
N GLY A 20 -50.97 -38.62 -33.01
CA GLY A 20 -49.84 -39.17 -32.26
C GLY A 20 -50.17 -40.57 -31.73
N SER A 21 -49.75 -40.87 -30.50
CA SER A 21 -50.06 -42.15 -29.82
C SER A 21 -51.52 -42.28 -29.37
N THR A 22 -52.35 -41.24 -29.53
CA THR A 22 -53.79 -41.25 -29.22
C THR A 22 -54.59 -40.89 -30.47
N ASP A 23 -55.72 -41.55 -30.72
CA ASP A 23 -56.57 -41.39 -31.91
C ASP A 23 -57.72 -40.38 -31.72
N THR A 24 -57.81 -39.74 -30.56
CA THR A 24 -58.90 -38.83 -30.20
C THR A 24 -58.58 -37.35 -30.41
N ALA A 25 -57.30 -36.98 -30.54
CA ALA A 25 -56.86 -35.59 -30.76
C ALA A 25 -55.75 -35.55 -31.82
N PRO A 26 -56.00 -34.97 -33.01
CA PRO A 26 -54.96 -34.83 -34.02
C PRO A 26 -53.96 -33.75 -33.64
N LEU A 27 -52.78 -33.76 -34.27
CA LEU A 27 -51.79 -32.70 -34.13
C LEU A 27 -52.41 -31.35 -34.53
N ALA A 28 -52.34 -30.37 -33.64
CA ALA A 28 -52.94 -29.05 -33.85
C ALA A 28 -51.98 -28.13 -34.61
N THR A 29 -52.53 -27.26 -35.45
CA THR A 29 -51.80 -26.16 -36.08
C THR A 29 -52.32 -24.81 -35.59
N ASP A 30 -51.55 -23.74 -35.78
CA ASP A 30 -52.00 -22.36 -35.58
C ASP A 30 -52.76 -21.82 -36.81
N GLU A 31 -53.15 -20.54 -36.77
CA GLU A 31 -53.92 -19.86 -37.83
C GLU A 31 -53.14 -19.74 -39.14
N ASP A 32 -51.81 -19.80 -39.10
CA ASP A 32 -50.91 -19.76 -40.26
C ASP A 32 -50.57 -21.17 -40.81
N GLY A 33 -51.03 -22.23 -40.13
CA GLY A 33 -50.83 -23.63 -40.55
C GLY A 33 -49.55 -24.28 -40.04
N PHE A 34 -48.81 -23.65 -39.12
CA PHE A 34 -47.65 -24.26 -38.48
C PHE A 34 -48.06 -25.18 -37.33
N LEU A 35 -47.24 -26.20 -37.04
CA LEU A 35 -47.50 -27.13 -35.93
C LEU A 35 -47.47 -26.37 -34.60
N LYS A 36 -48.56 -26.48 -33.83
CA LYS A 36 -48.67 -25.93 -32.49
C LYS A 36 -47.89 -26.80 -31.51
N ILE A 37 -46.58 -26.55 -31.43
CA ILE A 37 -45.76 -27.05 -30.34
C ILE A 37 -46.05 -26.17 -29.13
N ARG A 38 -46.36 -26.77 -27.97
CA ARG A 38 -46.43 -26.01 -26.71
C ARG A 38 -45.02 -25.46 -26.45
N SER A 39 -44.80 -24.24 -26.90
CA SER A 39 -43.74 -23.29 -26.57
C SER A 39 -42.45 -23.92 -26.01
N ILE A 40 -41.35 -23.90 -26.78
CA ILE A 40 -39.99 -23.93 -26.19
C ILE A 40 -39.66 -22.62 -25.43
N SER A 41 -40.66 -21.76 -25.26
CA SER A 41 -40.63 -20.45 -24.59
C SER A 41 -41.27 -20.51 -23.20
N ASP A 42 -41.41 -21.70 -22.61
CA ASP A 42 -41.74 -21.81 -21.18
C ASP A 42 -40.61 -21.21 -20.35
N ALA A 43 -40.96 -20.29 -19.45
CA ALA A 43 -39.97 -19.60 -18.61
C ALA A 43 -39.17 -20.63 -17.78
N ILE A 44 -37.84 -20.59 -17.88
CA ILE A 44 -36.98 -21.32 -16.94
C ILE A 44 -37.08 -20.60 -15.60
N THR A 45 -37.74 -21.25 -14.65
CA THR A 45 -37.86 -20.71 -13.30
C THR A 45 -36.61 -21.11 -12.52
N VAL A 46 -35.83 -20.12 -12.08
CA VAL A 46 -34.74 -20.34 -11.12
C VAL A 46 -35.33 -20.16 -9.73
N ASN A 47 -35.55 -21.25 -9.02
CA ASN A 47 -35.96 -21.20 -7.62
C ASN A 47 -34.75 -20.84 -6.77
N ILE A 48 -34.81 -19.68 -6.11
CA ILE A 48 -33.86 -19.28 -5.09
C ILE A 48 -34.59 -19.38 -3.76
N ASP A 49 -34.03 -20.15 -2.82
CA ASP A 49 -34.52 -20.16 -1.45
C ASP A 49 -34.09 -18.86 -0.76
N GLY A 50 -34.98 -17.88 -0.75
CA GLY A 50 -34.80 -16.59 -0.06
C GLY A 50 -35.01 -15.37 -0.96
N THR A 51 -34.80 -14.19 -0.39
CA THR A 51 -34.82 -12.93 -1.14
C THR A 51 -33.43 -12.64 -1.69
N VAL A 52 -33.30 -12.44 -3.00
CA VAL A 52 -32.07 -11.93 -3.59
C VAL A 52 -31.92 -10.47 -3.18
N ALA A 53 -30.91 -10.17 -2.39
CA ALA A 53 -30.59 -8.80 -1.99
C ALA A 53 -29.97 -8.04 -3.18
N ILE A 54 -30.81 -7.50 -4.05
CA ILE A 54 -30.41 -6.58 -5.13
C ILE A 54 -30.57 -5.13 -4.64
N ARG A 55 -29.64 -4.66 -3.81
CA ARG A 55 -29.58 -3.27 -3.37
C ARG A 55 -28.14 -2.79 -3.39
N ASP A 56 -27.97 -1.48 -3.31
CA ASP A 56 -26.66 -0.89 -3.11
C ASP A 56 -26.08 -1.29 -1.76
N LEU A 57 -24.75 -1.46 -1.73
CA LEU A 57 -24.01 -1.70 -0.49
C LEU A 57 -23.94 -0.42 0.33
N THR A 58 -24.14 -0.52 1.63
CA THR A 58 -24.05 0.61 2.57
C THR A 58 -23.13 0.26 3.72
N ALA A 59 -22.37 1.22 4.23
CA ALA A 59 -21.46 0.97 5.35
C ALA A 59 -22.17 0.49 6.63
N ASN A 60 -23.45 0.85 6.82
CA ASN A 60 -24.23 0.48 8.00
C ASN A 60 -24.76 -0.96 7.94
N SER A 61 -24.82 -1.58 6.75
CA SER A 61 -25.36 -2.94 6.58
C SER A 61 -24.33 -3.91 6.02
N ASP A 62 -23.31 -3.43 5.33
CA ASP A 62 -22.37 -4.22 4.54
C ASP A 62 -20.90 -3.91 4.93
N SER A 63 -20.63 -3.83 6.23
CA SER A 63 -19.28 -3.63 6.77
C SER A 63 -18.55 -4.94 7.06
N ILE A 64 -17.23 -4.96 6.84
CA ILE A 64 -16.35 -6.04 7.31
C ILE A 64 -15.63 -5.57 8.56
N LEU A 65 -15.74 -6.34 9.63
CA LEU A 65 -14.94 -6.13 10.83
C LEU A 65 -13.65 -6.97 10.74
N ILE A 66 -12.50 -6.29 10.77
CA ILE A 66 -11.18 -6.92 10.64
C ILE A 66 -10.56 -7.12 12.03
N TYR A 67 -9.96 -8.28 12.24
CA TYR A 67 -9.26 -8.65 13.46
C TYR A 67 -7.79 -8.96 13.18
N GLY A 68 -6.92 -8.65 14.14
CA GLY A 68 -5.53 -9.10 14.20
C GLY A 68 -5.35 -10.15 15.30
N TYR A 69 -4.29 -10.95 15.21
CA TYR A 69 -3.89 -11.89 16.25
C TYR A 69 -2.62 -11.38 16.92
N ASP A 70 -2.64 -11.16 18.23
CA ASP A 70 -1.51 -10.61 19.00
C ASP A 70 -0.53 -11.69 19.49
N GLY A 71 -0.69 -12.93 19.03
CA GLY A 71 0.08 -14.09 19.48
C GLY A 71 -0.60 -14.89 20.60
N THR A 72 -1.61 -14.32 21.27
CA THR A 72 -2.40 -15.00 22.32
C THR A 72 -3.91 -14.85 22.11
N ASN A 73 -4.38 -13.67 21.69
CA ASN A 73 -5.79 -13.32 21.53
C ASN A 73 -6.06 -12.71 20.15
N ILE A 74 -7.32 -12.86 19.71
CA ILE A 74 -7.84 -12.17 18.54
C ILE A 74 -8.38 -10.80 18.98
N GLN A 75 -7.86 -9.72 18.39
CA GLN A 75 -8.17 -8.34 18.73
C GLN A 75 -8.78 -7.61 17.53
N ARG A 76 -9.76 -6.74 17.75
CA ARG A 76 -10.29 -5.87 16.67
C ARG A 76 -9.25 -4.82 16.29
N ILE A 77 -9.05 -4.61 14.99
CA ILE A 77 -8.33 -3.42 14.52
C ILE A 77 -9.23 -2.21 14.81
N LYS A 78 -8.68 -1.19 15.48
CA LYS A 78 -9.42 0.01 15.90
C LYS A 78 -9.08 1.17 14.97
N THR A 79 -10.03 2.10 14.83
CA THR A 79 -9.80 3.39 14.19
C THR A 79 -9.89 4.54 15.19
N ASP A 80 -9.37 5.70 14.83
CA ASP A 80 -9.65 6.96 15.52
C ASP A 80 -11.00 7.57 15.07
N THR A 81 -11.31 8.77 15.55
CA THR A 81 -12.56 9.49 15.22
C THR A 81 -12.61 9.96 13.77
N ASP A 82 -11.47 10.07 13.10
CA ASP A 82 -11.35 10.50 11.71
C ASP A 82 -11.34 9.30 10.74
N GLY A 83 -11.36 8.07 11.26
CA GLY A 83 -11.43 6.83 10.50
C GLY A 83 -10.06 6.22 10.16
N ASN A 84 -8.95 6.76 10.68
CA ASN A 84 -7.62 6.20 10.46
C ASN A 84 -7.40 4.99 11.37
N ILE A 85 -6.67 3.98 10.90
CA ILE A 85 -6.29 2.83 11.72
C ILE A 85 -5.36 3.30 12.85
N ARG A 86 -5.73 2.97 14.09
CA ARG A 86 -4.86 3.19 15.25
C ARG A 86 -3.82 2.08 15.33
N THR A 87 -2.59 2.44 15.02
CA THR A 87 -1.41 1.63 15.32
C THR A 87 -0.75 2.16 16.60
N ASN A 88 -0.28 1.26 17.45
CA ASN A 88 0.59 1.62 18.57
C ASN A 88 1.96 1.02 18.27
N LEU A 89 2.92 1.87 17.90
CA LEU A 89 4.29 1.44 17.66
C LEU A 89 4.99 1.26 19.02
N THR A 90 4.95 0.04 19.56
CA THR A 90 5.41 -0.27 20.92
C THR A 90 6.94 -0.27 21.08
N ALA A 91 7.70 -0.19 19.99
CA ALA A 91 9.14 -0.04 20.01
C ALA A 91 9.52 1.19 19.18
N ARG A 92 10.22 2.15 19.80
CA ARG A 92 10.91 3.19 19.05
C ARG A 92 12.09 2.52 18.37
N ASP A 93 11.99 2.38 17.06
CA ASP A 93 13.11 1.86 16.27
C ASP A 93 14.15 2.98 16.12
N PHE A 94 15.39 2.60 15.86
CA PHE A 94 16.44 3.59 15.61
C PHE A 94 17.29 3.15 14.42
N THR A 95 17.80 4.14 13.70
CA THR A 95 18.80 3.93 12.68
C THR A 95 20.13 4.49 13.15
N GLU A 96 21.21 3.79 12.81
CA GLU A 96 22.57 4.24 13.06
C GLU A 96 23.43 4.11 11.82
N LEU A 97 24.40 5.01 11.71
CA LEU A 97 25.41 4.96 10.67
C LEU A 97 26.72 5.51 11.22
N THR A 98 27.84 4.94 10.77
CA THR A 98 29.17 5.41 11.14
C THR A 98 30.02 5.72 9.91
N GLU A 99 30.69 6.87 9.93
CA GLU A 99 31.79 7.22 9.02
C GLU A 99 33.08 7.21 9.86
N LYS A 100 34.07 6.41 9.46
CA LYS A 100 35.32 6.23 10.21
C LYS A 100 36.52 6.76 9.47
N ASP A 101 37.60 7.01 10.22
CA ASP A 101 38.93 7.34 9.71
C ASP A 101 38.93 8.59 8.80
N LEU A 102 38.07 9.57 9.09
CA LEU A 102 37.98 10.81 8.32
C LEU A 102 39.15 11.72 8.68
N ALA A 103 39.98 12.07 7.70
CA ALA A 103 41.07 13.01 7.89
C ALA A 103 40.58 14.46 7.78
N SER A 104 40.88 15.27 8.79
CA SER A 104 40.67 16.71 8.74
C SER A 104 41.77 17.42 7.94
N GLY A 105 41.42 18.56 7.33
CA GLY A 105 42.36 19.47 6.70
C GLY A 105 42.21 20.90 7.23
N ASP A 106 42.84 21.86 6.56
CA ASP A 106 42.82 23.27 6.97
C ASP A 106 41.48 23.96 6.65
N ALA A 107 40.75 23.43 5.66
CA ALA A 107 39.42 23.89 5.28
C ALA A 107 38.35 22.90 5.75
N TYR A 108 37.10 23.39 5.85
CA TYR A 108 35.96 22.54 6.16
C TYR A 108 35.76 21.49 5.07
N THR A 109 35.83 20.23 5.48
CA THR A 109 35.39 19.06 4.73
C THR A 109 34.07 18.58 5.30
N ASN A 110 33.21 18.02 4.46
CA ASN A 110 31.86 17.62 4.85
C ASN A 110 31.77 16.10 4.99
N SER A 111 31.01 15.64 5.99
CA SER A 111 30.51 14.26 6.04
C SER A 111 29.50 14.03 4.91
N GLN A 112 29.11 12.77 4.71
CA GLN A 112 27.99 12.47 3.82
C GLN A 112 26.70 13.15 4.32
N SER A 113 25.97 13.77 3.40
CA SER A 113 24.65 14.35 3.69
C SER A 113 23.63 13.26 3.99
N ARG A 114 22.81 13.46 5.03
CA ARG A 114 21.74 12.54 5.44
C ARG A 114 20.38 13.18 5.21
N ASN A 115 19.44 12.43 4.63
CA ASN A 115 18.03 12.83 4.62
C ASN A 115 17.42 12.51 5.99
N THR A 116 17.12 13.53 6.76
CA THR A 116 16.61 13.42 8.14
C THR A 116 15.13 13.74 8.26
N SER A 117 14.43 13.97 7.13
CA SER A 117 13.00 14.29 7.13
C SER A 117 12.09 13.20 7.69
N GLN A 118 12.59 11.97 7.79
CA GLN A 118 11.84 10.80 8.26
C GLN A 118 12.01 10.53 9.76
N TYR A 119 12.90 11.26 10.45
CA TYR A 119 13.24 10.97 11.85
C TYR A 119 12.64 11.99 12.80
N SER A 120 12.15 11.50 13.93
CA SER A 120 11.56 12.35 14.99
C SER A 120 12.61 13.11 15.79
N THR A 121 13.77 12.49 16.01
CA THR A 121 14.95 13.11 16.62
C THR A 121 16.20 12.40 16.14
N TYR A 122 17.30 13.13 16.03
CA TYR A 122 18.59 12.60 15.62
C TYR A 122 19.73 13.40 16.23
N SER A 123 20.90 12.79 16.29
CA SER A 123 22.13 13.40 16.79
C SER A 123 23.34 12.87 16.06
N PHE A 124 24.41 13.65 16.08
CA PHE A 124 25.73 13.23 15.65
C PHE A 124 26.66 13.20 16.87
N ALA A 125 27.33 12.07 17.10
CA ALA A 125 28.48 12.02 17.98
C ALA A 125 29.74 12.06 17.11
N VAL A 126 30.63 13.02 17.37
CA VAL A 126 31.90 13.15 16.65
C VAL A 126 33.01 12.85 17.63
N TYR A 127 33.81 11.84 17.33
CA TYR A 127 34.93 11.39 18.13
C TYR A 127 36.23 11.70 17.42
N ASN A 128 37.10 12.51 18.04
CA ASN A 128 38.41 12.81 17.50
C ASN A 128 39.37 11.67 17.85
N THR A 129 39.60 10.77 16.89
CA THR A 129 40.42 9.56 17.06
C THR A 129 41.91 9.84 17.02
N GLY A 130 42.34 11.05 16.65
CA GLY A 130 43.75 11.41 16.61
C GLY A 130 44.36 11.68 17.99
N ASP A 131 45.69 11.60 18.06
CA ASP A 131 46.43 11.54 19.33
C ASP A 131 46.88 12.90 19.89
N ALA A 132 46.87 13.98 19.07
CA ALA A 132 47.51 15.25 19.46
C ALA A 132 46.72 16.51 19.08
N ASN A 133 46.03 16.50 17.94
CA ASN A 133 45.46 17.71 17.35
C ASN A 133 43.95 17.76 17.57
N SER A 134 43.41 18.96 17.79
CA SER A 134 41.97 19.18 17.93
C SER A 134 41.30 19.42 16.57
N VAL A 135 39.99 19.17 16.51
CA VAL A 135 39.14 19.40 15.34
C VAL A 135 38.02 20.37 15.70
N ASP A 136 37.70 21.30 14.80
CA ASP A 136 36.51 22.13 14.87
C ASP A 136 35.40 21.52 14.01
N VAL A 137 34.22 21.31 14.58
CA VAL A 137 33.06 20.73 13.91
C VAL A 137 31.85 21.65 13.96
N ILE A 138 31.08 21.70 12.88
CA ILE A 138 29.79 22.39 12.79
C ILE A 138 28.71 21.43 12.32
N LEU A 139 27.47 21.66 12.75
CA LEU A 139 26.30 20.96 12.21
C LEU A 139 25.63 21.88 11.20
N GLU A 140 25.44 21.38 9.99
CA GLU A 140 24.78 22.10 8.92
C GLU A 140 23.45 21.43 8.53
N VAL A 141 22.49 22.25 8.15
CA VAL A 141 21.15 21.85 7.71
C VAL A 141 20.87 22.41 6.32
N SER A 142 20.07 21.70 5.52
CA SER A 142 19.73 22.08 4.15
C SER A 142 18.32 21.61 3.77
N PRO A 143 17.53 22.43 3.03
CA PRO A 143 16.24 22.00 2.50
C PRO A 143 16.37 21.13 1.24
N ASP A 144 17.44 21.29 0.46
CA ASP A 144 17.57 20.79 -0.91
C ASP A 144 18.87 20.03 -1.20
N ASN A 145 19.74 19.86 -0.19
CA ASN A 145 21.07 19.26 -0.27
C ASN A 145 22.11 20.09 -1.04
N GLN A 146 21.78 21.32 -1.42
CA GLN A 146 22.63 22.21 -2.22
C GLN A 146 22.99 23.48 -1.44
N MET A 147 21.99 24.12 -0.83
CA MET A 147 22.18 25.30 0.03
C MET A 147 22.26 24.86 1.49
N TRP A 148 23.36 25.19 2.15
CA TRP A 148 23.64 24.77 3.52
C TRP A 148 23.70 25.98 4.45
N ALA A 149 23.10 25.84 5.63
CA ALA A 149 23.17 26.81 6.71
C ALA A 149 23.77 26.14 7.95
N THR A 150 24.65 26.86 8.66
CA THR A 150 25.14 26.43 9.96
C THR A 150 24.01 26.52 10.99
N ASP A 151 23.63 25.38 11.56
CA ASP A 151 22.60 25.27 12.58
C ASP A 151 23.22 25.28 13.98
N VAL A 152 24.29 24.50 14.16
CA VAL A 152 25.12 24.52 15.37
C VAL A 152 26.50 25.04 14.99
N GLY A 153 26.90 26.14 15.64
CA GLY A 153 28.20 26.76 15.43
C GLY A 153 29.38 25.87 15.87
N PRO A 154 30.63 26.33 15.61
CA PRO A 154 31.82 25.52 15.80
C PRO A 154 31.98 24.99 17.25
N ARG A 155 32.26 23.70 17.35
CA ARG A 155 32.68 23.01 18.58
C ARG A 155 34.08 22.45 18.37
N THR A 156 34.99 22.81 19.26
CA THR A 156 36.35 22.27 19.26
C THR A 156 36.39 20.99 20.10
N ILE A 157 36.88 19.90 19.50
CA ILE A 157 37.00 18.59 20.14
C ILE A 157 38.50 18.28 20.27
N ALA A 158 38.99 18.10 21.50
CA ALA A 158 40.38 17.75 21.74
C ALA A 158 40.70 16.33 21.26
N ALA A 159 41.98 16.00 21.14
CA ALA A 159 42.44 14.66 20.78
C ALA A 159 41.95 13.62 21.80
N GLY A 160 41.34 12.53 21.32
CA GLY A 160 40.77 11.48 22.17
C GLY A 160 39.45 11.85 22.87
N ASP A 161 38.86 13.01 22.57
CA ASP A 161 37.56 13.43 23.11
C ASP A 161 36.42 13.25 22.09
N MET A 162 35.19 13.22 22.60
CA MET A 162 33.95 13.12 21.83
C MET A 162 32.99 14.24 22.20
N GLU A 163 32.30 14.80 21.20
CA GLU A 163 31.22 15.77 21.39
C GLU A 163 29.95 15.30 20.68
N VAL A 164 28.79 15.57 21.27
CA VAL A 164 27.48 15.27 20.67
C VAL A 164 26.80 16.55 20.22
N LEU A 165 26.42 16.59 18.93
CA LEU A 165 25.67 17.68 18.32
C LEU A 165 24.23 17.22 18.03
N TYR A 166 23.27 18.05 18.45
CA TYR A 166 21.87 17.90 18.11
C TYR A 166 21.42 19.09 17.24
N PRO A 167 20.55 18.87 16.25
CA PRO A 167 19.99 19.94 15.44
C PRO A 167 19.12 20.88 16.30
N ALA A 168 19.28 22.18 16.13
CA ALA A 168 18.39 23.22 16.67
C ALA A 168 17.21 23.49 15.72
N SER A 169 17.38 23.21 14.42
CA SER A 169 16.37 23.43 13.39
C SER A 169 16.07 22.14 12.62
N PHE A 170 14.82 22.00 12.18
CA PHE A 170 14.43 20.91 11.30
C PHE A 170 14.51 21.34 9.82
N LEU A 171 15.35 20.66 9.04
CA LEU A 171 15.31 20.66 7.56
C LEU A 171 15.53 19.23 7.04
N LYS A 172 15.28 19.05 5.73
CA LYS A 172 15.29 17.73 5.08
C LYS A 172 16.65 17.04 5.12
N TYR A 173 17.74 17.80 5.02
CA TYR A 173 19.10 17.26 4.99
C TYR A 173 19.96 17.83 6.10
N THR A 174 20.82 16.99 6.69
CA THR A 174 21.84 17.41 7.65
C THR A 174 23.19 16.75 7.39
N ARG A 175 24.25 17.40 7.85
CA ARG A 175 25.63 16.86 7.82
C ARG A 175 26.50 17.51 8.89
N ILE A 176 27.66 16.91 9.13
CA ILE A 176 28.73 17.53 9.91
C ILE A 176 29.79 18.07 8.95
N SER A 177 30.27 19.27 9.21
CA SER A 177 31.47 19.80 8.55
C SER A 177 32.57 19.96 9.57
N TYR A 178 33.78 19.56 9.22
CA TYR A 178 34.91 19.49 10.14
C TYR A 178 36.19 20.01 9.50
N LYS A 179 37.07 20.60 10.30
CA LYS A 179 38.42 21.03 9.92
C LYS A 179 39.35 20.91 11.12
N SER A 180 40.66 20.87 10.90
CA SER A 180 41.59 21.03 12.01
C SER A 180 41.41 22.42 12.66
N THR A 181 41.54 22.47 13.98
CA THR A 181 41.52 23.72 14.73
C THR A 181 42.71 24.60 14.36
N THR A 182 43.89 23.99 14.20
CA THR A 182 45.14 24.68 13.86
C THR A 182 45.59 24.29 12.45
N ALA A 183 45.79 25.26 11.57
CA ALA A 183 46.24 24.99 10.20
C ALA A 183 47.57 24.21 10.16
N GLY A 184 47.64 23.23 9.28
CA GLY A 184 48.77 22.30 9.13
C GLY A 184 48.81 21.17 10.15
N GLN A 185 47.87 21.12 11.11
CA GLN A 185 47.84 20.12 12.18
C GLN A 185 46.64 19.18 12.03
N SER A 186 46.64 18.35 10.98
CA SER A 186 45.54 17.41 10.73
C SER A 186 45.34 16.42 11.89
N THR A 187 44.10 16.02 12.08
CA THR A 187 43.68 14.89 12.94
C THR A 187 42.71 13.97 12.20
N THR A 188 42.44 12.80 12.77
CA THR A 188 41.45 11.83 12.29
C THR A 188 40.21 11.87 13.20
N LEU A 189 39.03 11.65 12.64
CA LEU A 189 37.78 11.58 13.40
C LEU A 189 36.82 10.50 12.87
N ASP A 190 35.96 10.03 13.76
CA ASP A 190 34.81 9.18 13.45
C ASP A 190 33.52 9.97 13.72
N ILE A 191 32.52 9.78 12.86
CA ILE A 191 31.20 10.42 12.98
C ILE A 191 30.14 9.33 13.09
N PHE A 192 29.40 9.34 14.19
CA PHE A 192 28.28 8.45 14.45
C PHE A 192 26.98 9.24 14.32
N PHE A 193 26.12 8.83 13.40
CA PHE A 193 24.76 9.32 13.29
C PHE A 193 23.81 8.33 13.96
N GLN A 194 22.90 8.82 14.80
CA GLN A 194 21.83 8.02 15.37
C GLN A 194 20.51 8.80 15.33
N ALA A 195 19.43 8.11 14.96
CA ALA A 195 18.11 8.73 14.84
C ALA A 195 16.99 7.79 15.27
N GLN A 196 15.96 8.36 15.89
CA GLN A 196 14.76 7.64 16.34
C GLN A 196 13.67 7.74 15.28
N ILE A 197 13.13 6.58 14.90
CA ILE A 197 12.06 6.40 13.91
C ILE A 197 10.71 6.55 14.62
#